data_AF-A0A699L9L6-F1
#
_entry.id   AF-A0A699L9L6-F1
#
_cell.length_a   1.000
_cell.length_b   1.000
_cell.length_c   1.000
_cell.angle_alpha   90.00
_cell.angle_beta   90.00
_cell.angle_gamma   90.00
#
_symmetry.space_group_name_H-M   'P 1'
#
loop_
_entity.id
_entity.type
_entity.pdbx_description
1 polymer ?
#
loop_
_entity_poly.entity_id
_entity_poly.type
_entity_poly.pdbx_seq_one_letter_code
_entity_poly.pdbx_strand_id
1 'polypeptide(L)'
;NYLPKVRKELKICEAKYDKSLIDEPLEVELKDLPPHLEYTFLEGDDKLPVIITKYLSVEEKTGLITVLKSHKRAIAWTLSDIRGIDPEFCTHKIPMEEDFEPTVQHQRRVNLKIHDVIKQEVLKLLNA
;
A
#
# COMPACT_ATOMS: atom_id res chain seq x y z
N ASN A 1 -10.96 4.20 41.60
CA ASN A 1 -11.46 5.12 40.56
C ASN A 1 -10.51 6.28 40.36
N TYR A 2 -9.41 6.08 39.63
CA TYR A 2 -8.60 7.19 39.12
C TYR A 2 -8.06 6.82 37.74
N LEU A 3 -8.78 7.26 36.71
CA LEU A 3 -8.29 7.33 35.34
C LEU A 3 -7.82 8.77 35.12
N PRO A 4 -6.51 9.05 34.96
CA PRO A 4 -6.08 10.38 34.58
C PRO A 4 -6.35 10.55 33.09
N LYS A 5 -7.27 11.47 32.80
CA LYS A 5 -7.74 11.85 31.47
C LYS A 5 -6.69 12.77 30.81
N VAL A 6 -5.59 12.22 30.29
CA VAL A 6 -4.59 13.00 29.55
C VAL A 6 -4.92 12.95 28.06
N ARG A 7 -5.85 13.82 27.63
CA ARG A 7 -5.95 14.20 26.22
C ARG A 7 -4.97 15.35 25.98
N LYS A 8 -3.73 15.02 25.59
CA LYS A 8 -2.86 15.99 24.90
C LYS A 8 -3.11 15.82 23.42
N GLU A 9 -3.84 16.78 22.84
CA GLU A 9 -4.10 16.85 21.41
C GLU A 9 -2.78 17.08 20.68
N LEU A 10 -2.32 16.07 19.94
CA LEU A 10 -1.23 16.22 18.98
C LEU A 10 -1.76 17.08 17.83
N LYS A 11 -1.22 18.30 17.66
CA LYS A 11 -1.48 19.12 16.48
C LYS A 11 -0.87 18.45 15.27
N ILE A 12 -1.71 17.81 14.48
CA ILE A 12 -1.38 17.30 13.15
C ILE A 12 -1.17 18.53 12.26
N CYS A 13 0.05 18.70 11.74
CA CYS A 13 0.32 19.70 10.72
C CYS A 13 -0.36 19.26 9.41
N GLU A 14 -1.38 19.99 8.96
CA GLU A 14 -1.99 19.77 7.65
C GLU A 14 -0.94 20.02 6.55
N ALA A 15 -0.51 18.95 5.90
CA ALA A 15 0.27 19.03 4.68
C ALA A 15 -0.65 19.51 3.55
N LYS A 16 -0.34 20.67 2.96
CA LYS A 16 -1.04 21.16 1.76
C LYS A 16 -0.63 20.28 0.58
N TYR A 17 -1.60 19.58 0.02
CA TYR A 17 -1.42 18.67 -1.10
C TYR A 17 -1.77 19.36 -2.42
N ASP A 18 -0.80 19.49 -3.32
CA ASP A 18 -1.06 19.89 -4.70
C ASP A 18 -1.66 18.69 -5.45
N LYS A 19 -2.94 18.81 -5.76
CA LYS A 19 -3.82 17.80 -6.37
C LYS A 19 -3.48 17.40 -7.82
N SER A 20 -2.37 17.88 -8.38
CA SER A 20 -2.14 17.89 -9.83
C SER A 20 -1.19 16.81 -10.37
N LEU A 21 -0.76 15.83 -9.57
CA LEU A 21 0.13 14.74 -10.01
C LEU A 21 -0.60 13.40 -10.24
N ILE A 22 -1.94 13.40 -10.29
CA ILE A 22 -2.75 12.20 -10.04
C ILE A 22 -3.23 11.47 -11.30
N ASP A 23 -3.15 12.04 -12.50
CA ASP A 23 -3.94 11.49 -13.62
C ASP A 23 -3.19 10.62 -14.63
N GLU A 24 -1.96 10.17 -14.32
CA GLU A 24 -1.29 9.23 -15.22
C GLU A 24 -1.63 7.79 -14.78
N PRO A 25 -2.40 7.04 -15.58
CA PRO A 25 -2.67 5.65 -15.27
C PRO A 25 -1.33 4.92 -15.28
N LEU A 26 -1.04 4.18 -14.21
CA LEU A 26 0.12 3.31 -14.16
C LEU A 26 -0.07 2.27 -15.27
N GLU A 27 0.50 2.50 -16.47
CA GLU A 27 0.55 1.51 -17.52
C GLU A 27 1.25 0.28 -16.93
N VAL A 28 0.48 -0.79 -16.72
CA VAL A 28 1.00 -2.02 -16.13
C VAL A 28 1.93 -2.65 -17.17
N GLU A 29 3.22 -2.35 -17.08
CA GLU A 29 4.26 -3.03 -17.87
C GLU A 29 4.30 -4.51 -17.45
N LEU A 30 3.62 -5.37 -18.20
CA LEU A 30 3.65 -6.81 -17.98
C LEU A 30 5.07 -7.33 -18.24
N LYS A 31 5.62 -8.04 -17.25
CA LYS A 31 6.94 -8.66 -17.36
C LYS A 31 6.84 -9.99 -18.13
N ASP A 32 7.92 -10.35 -18.80
CA ASP A 32 8.07 -11.67 -19.39
C ASP A 32 7.98 -12.76 -18.32
N LEU A 33 7.13 -13.76 -18.56
CA LEU A 33 6.91 -14.87 -17.64
C LEU A 33 7.73 -16.11 -17.99
N PRO A 34 8.15 -16.89 -16.99
CA PRO A 34 8.62 -18.25 -17.21
C PRO A 34 7.62 -19.11 -17.99
N PRO A 35 8.06 -20.12 -18.75
CA PRO A 35 7.19 -20.89 -19.66
C PRO A 35 6.08 -21.72 -18.98
N HIS A 36 6.16 -21.91 -17.66
CA HIS A 36 5.16 -22.63 -16.86
C HIS A 36 4.06 -21.72 -16.30
N LEU A 37 4.18 -20.41 -16.49
CA LEU A 37 3.22 -19.40 -16.03
C LEU A 37 2.58 -18.70 -17.23
N GLU A 38 1.37 -18.21 -17.03
CA GLU A 38 0.63 -17.43 -18.01
C GLU A 38 -0.18 -16.32 -17.33
N TYR A 39 -0.45 -15.25 -18.06
CA TYR A 39 -1.36 -14.21 -17.61
C TYR A 39 -2.81 -14.57 -17.91
N THR A 40 -3.69 -14.19 -17.00
CA THR A 40 -5.14 -14.22 -17.15
C THR A 40 -5.72 -12.92 -16.63
N PHE A 41 -6.74 -12.39 -17.29
CA PHE A 41 -7.33 -11.11 -16.90
C PHE A 41 -8.67 -11.35 -16.21
N LEU A 42 -8.84 -10.73 -15.04
CA LEU A 42 -10.11 -10.85 -14.29
C LEU A 42 -11.15 -9.83 -14.77
N GLU A 43 -10.76 -8.84 -15.55
CA GLU A 43 -11.64 -7.78 -16.06
C GLU A 43 -11.23 -7.33 -17.45
N GLY A 44 -12.11 -7.54 -18.44
CA GLY A 44 -11.75 -7.32 -19.84
C GLY A 44 -10.57 -8.17 -20.29
N ASP A 45 -9.90 -7.71 -21.35
CA ASP A 45 -8.75 -8.39 -21.95
C ASP A 45 -7.40 -7.78 -21.50
N ASP A 46 -7.43 -6.68 -20.74
CA ASP A 46 -6.26 -5.86 -20.42
C ASP A 46 -6.17 -5.41 -18.95
N LYS A 47 -7.19 -5.66 -18.11
CA LYS A 47 -7.21 -5.19 -16.71
C LYS A 47 -7.15 -6.32 -15.69
N LEU A 48 -6.55 -6.02 -14.54
CA LEU A 48 -6.39 -6.92 -13.40
C LEU A 48 -5.71 -8.25 -13.80
N PRO A 49 -4.45 -8.19 -14.27
CA PRO A 49 -3.70 -9.38 -14.68
C PRO A 49 -3.35 -10.25 -13.47
N VAL A 50 -3.73 -11.52 -13.52
CA VAL A 50 -3.33 -12.57 -12.59
C VAL A 50 -2.39 -13.54 -13.29
N ILE A 51 -1.31 -13.89 -12.62
CA ILE A 51 -0.39 -14.93 -13.07
C ILE A 51 -0.87 -16.27 -12.52
N ILE A 52 -1.12 -17.23 -13.41
CA ILE A 52 -1.49 -18.61 -13.04
C ILE A 52 -0.53 -19.60 -13.70
N THR A 53 -0.61 -20.88 -13.29
CA THR A 53 0.14 -21.93 -13.98
C THR A 53 -0.55 -22.34 -15.28
N LYS A 54 0.26 -22.53 -16.33
CA LYS A 54 -0.19 -23.01 -17.64
C LYS A 54 -0.67 -24.47 -17.63
N TYR A 55 -0.32 -25.23 -16.60
CA TYR A 55 -0.58 -26.67 -16.53
C TYR A 55 -1.97 -27.02 -15.96
N LEU A 56 -2.85 -26.04 -15.72
CA LEU A 56 -4.22 -26.29 -15.30
C LEU A 56 -5.06 -26.87 -16.45
N SER A 57 -5.98 -27.77 -16.12
CA SER A 57 -7.03 -28.17 -17.06
C SER A 57 -7.94 -26.99 -17.39
N VAL A 58 -8.70 -27.09 -18.49
CA VAL A 58 -9.65 -26.03 -18.88
C VAL A 58 -10.71 -25.82 -17.79
N GLU A 59 -11.17 -26.90 -17.18
CA GLU A 59 -12.16 -26.91 -16.09
C GLU A 59 -11.57 -26.28 -14.81
N GLU A 60 -10.33 -26.62 -14.46
CA GLU A 60 -9.65 -26.04 -13.30
C GLU A 60 -9.41 -24.54 -13.48
N LYS A 61 -8.94 -24.15 -14.66
CA LYS A 61 -8.67 -22.75 -15.00
C LYS A 61 -9.95 -21.92 -14.95
N THR A 62 -11.04 -22.41 -15.53
CA THR A 62 -12.35 -21.72 -15.49
C THR A 62 -12.92 -21.64 -14.07
N GLY A 63 -12.78 -22.70 -13.27
CA GLY A 63 -13.15 -22.70 -11.86
C GLY A 63 -12.37 -21.66 -11.05
N LEU A 64 -11.04 -21.64 -11.21
CA LEU A 64 -10.15 -20.69 -10.53
C LEU A 64 -10.48 -19.24 -10.90
N ILE A 65 -10.60 -18.94 -12.19
CA ILE A 65 -10.93 -17.58 -12.67
C ILE A 65 -12.30 -17.14 -12.12
N THR A 66 -13.28 -18.03 -12.05
CA THR A 66 -14.60 -17.73 -11.48
C THR A 66 -14.49 -17.33 -10.00
N VAL A 67 -13.74 -18.10 -9.20
CA VAL A 67 -13.52 -17.80 -7.78
C VAL A 67 -12.81 -16.45 -7.61
N LEU A 68 -11.75 -16.20 -8.38
CA LEU A 68 -11.00 -14.94 -8.34
C LEU A 68 -11.86 -13.74 -8.75
N LYS A 69 -12.69 -13.88 -9.79
CA LYS A 69 -13.64 -12.84 -10.22
C LYS A 69 -14.68 -12.53 -9.14
N SER A 70 -15.12 -13.53 -8.38
CA SER A 70 -16.07 -13.30 -7.26
C SER A 70 -15.42 -12.64 -6.03
N HIS A 71 -14.10 -12.81 -5.84
CA HIS A 71 -13.36 -12.30 -4.69
C HIS A 71 -12.34 -11.21 -5.06
N LYS A 72 -12.57 -10.42 -6.10
CA LYS A 72 -11.65 -9.34 -6.56
C LYS A 72 -11.20 -8.41 -5.43
N ARG A 73 -12.11 -8.09 -4.50
CA ARG A 73 -11.87 -7.18 -3.35
C ARG A 73 -10.88 -7.73 -2.31
N ALA A 74 -10.59 -9.03 -2.35
CA ALA A 74 -9.60 -9.65 -1.47
C ALA A 74 -8.16 -9.49 -2.01
N ILE A 75 -8.00 -9.08 -3.27
CA ILE A 75 -6.72 -8.88 -3.93
C ILE A 75 -6.46 -7.38 -4.01
N ALA A 76 -5.26 -6.95 -3.62
CA ALA A 76 -4.83 -5.58 -3.78
C ALA A 76 -4.11 -5.39 -5.13
N TRP A 77 -4.63 -4.50 -5.97
CA TRP A 77 -4.05 -4.17 -7.28
C TRP A 77 -3.22 -2.89 -7.21
N THR A 78 -3.69 -1.93 -6.42
CA THR A 78 -2.99 -0.70 -6.09
C THR A 78 -2.64 -0.68 -4.62
N LEU A 79 -1.69 0.18 -4.22
CA LEU A 79 -1.37 0.40 -2.81
C LEU A 79 -2.59 0.83 -1.99
N SER A 80 -3.49 1.61 -2.60
CA SER A 80 -4.75 2.05 -1.99
C SER A 80 -5.75 0.91 -1.72
N ASP A 81 -5.61 -0.25 -2.37
CA ASP A 81 -6.43 -1.43 -2.05
C ASP A 81 -5.95 -2.15 -0.78
N ILE A 82 -4.69 -1.96 -0.39
CA ILE A 82 -4.13 -2.53 0.84
C ILE A 82 -4.67 -1.71 2.03
N ARG A 83 -5.86 -2.08 2.50
CA ARG A 83 -6.41 -1.48 3.72
C ARG A 83 -5.53 -1.87 4.90
N GLY A 84 -4.94 -0.87 5.54
CA GLY A 84 -4.31 -1.03 6.85
C GLY A 84 -5.32 -1.51 7.89
N ILE A 85 -4.81 -1.96 9.04
CA ILE A 85 -5.66 -2.25 10.20
C ILE A 85 -6.21 -0.91 10.67
N ASP A 86 -7.54 -0.83 10.79
CA ASP A 86 -8.19 0.36 11.32
C ASP A 86 -7.70 0.61 12.76
N PRO A 87 -7.15 1.81 13.05
CA PRO A 87 -6.69 2.17 14.37
C PRO A 87 -7.75 1.98 15.46
N GLU A 88 -9.05 2.05 15.14
CA GLU A 88 -10.12 1.76 16.11
C GLU A 88 -10.11 0.30 16.58
N PHE A 89 -9.70 -0.64 15.72
CA PHE A 89 -9.67 -2.06 16.04
C PHE A 89 -8.41 -2.47 16.78
N CYS A 90 -7.25 -1.94 16.36
CA CYS A 90 -5.98 -2.24 16.99
C CYS A 90 -5.01 -1.09 16.81
N THR A 91 -4.63 -0.45 17.91
CA THR A 91 -3.46 0.42 17.95
C THR A 91 -2.34 -0.28 18.70
N HIS A 92 -1.14 -0.26 18.11
CA HIS A 92 0.04 -0.59 18.88
C HIS A 92 0.44 0.62 19.73
N LYS A 93 0.59 0.40 21.04
CA LYS A 93 1.14 1.40 21.96
C LYS A 93 2.58 1.03 22.27
N ILE A 94 3.52 1.89 21.86
CA ILE A 94 4.91 1.81 22.29
C ILE A 94 4.95 2.28 23.77
N PRO A 95 5.36 1.43 24.72
CA PRO A 95 5.51 1.84 26.11
C PRO A 95 6.71 2.80 26.22
N MET A 96 6.52 3.91 26.92
CA MET A 96 7.55 4.91 27.22
C MET A 96 7.61 5.11 28.74
N GLU A 97 8.77 5.46 29.26
CA GLU A 97 8.91 5.85 30.67
C GLU A 97 8.08 7.13 30.93
N GLU A 98 7.44 7.20 32.11
CA GLU A 98 6.52 8.31 32.45
C GLU A 98 7.21 9.68 32.48
N ASP A 99 8.49 9.68 32.86
CA ASP A 99 9.32 10.87 33.00
C ASP A 99 10.16 11.19 31.73
N PHE A 100 9.95 10.46 30.63
CA PHE A 100 10.73 10.66 29.42
C PHE A 100 10.27 11.88 28.62
N GLU A 101 11.18 12.82 28.39
CA GLU A 101 10.92 14.01 27.58
C GLU A 101 11.18 13.76 26.07
N PRO A 102 10.24 14.13 25.18
CA PRO A 102 10.44 13.97 23.74
C PRO A 102 11.60 14.82 23.26
N THR A 103 12.55 14.20 22.56
CA THR A 103 13.75 14.87 22.06
C THR A 103 13.72 14.99 20.54
N VAL A 104 13.98 16.18 20.01
CA VAL A 104 14.12 16.42 18.57
C VAL A 104 15.58 16.25 18.18
N GLN A 105 15.85 15.33 17.24
CA GLN A 105 17.18 15.20 16.64
C GLN A 105 17.30 16.06 15.39
N HIS A 106 18.51 16.61 15.17
CA HIS A 106 18.82 17.35 13.95
C HIS A 106 18.73 16.44 12.72
N GLN A 107 18.08 16.91 11.66
CA GLN A 107 17.98 16.18 10.40
C GLN A 107 19.38 15.94 9.83
N ARG A 108 19.68 14.67 9.53
CA ARG A 108 20.97 14.30 8.92
C ARG A 108 21.01 14.76 7.46
N ARG A 109 22.18 15.24 7.01
CA ARG A 109 22.41 15.56 5.60
C ARG A 109 22.38 14.27 4.78
N VAL A 110 21.58 14.26 3.73
CA VAL A 110 21.49 13.16 2.78
C VAL A 110 22.32 13.48 1.53
N ASN A 111 22.88 12.47 0.88
CA ASN A 111 23.56 12.65 -0.40
C ASN A 111 22.57 13.12 -1.47
N LEU A 112 22.90 14.21 -2.17
CA LEU A 112 22.06 14.79 -3.23
C LEU A 112 21.66 13.76 -4.30
N LYS A 113 22.53 12.80 -4.64
CA LYS A 113 22.23 11.78 -5.65
C LYS A 113 21.04 10.87 -5.29
N ILE A 114 20.77 10.69 -3.99
CA ILE A 114 19.70 9.81 -3.49
C ILE A 114 18.47 10.61 -3.05
N HIS A 115 18.63 11.93 -2.89
CA HIS A 115 17.57 12.81 -2.40
C HIS A 115 16.30 12.73 -3.24
N ASP A 116 16.43 12.73 -4.56
CA ASP A 116 15.27 12.69 -5.46
C ASP A 116 14.54 11.35 -5.39
N VAL A 117 15.27 10.24 -5.27
CA VAL A 117 14.69 8.90 -5.07
C VAL A 117 13.90 8.83 -3.76
N ILE A 118 14.46 9.36 -2.67
CA ILE A 118 13.78 9.42 -1.37
C ILE A 118 12.52 10.28 -1.47
N LYS A 119 12.60 11.44 -2.13
CA LYS A 119 11.46 12.33 -2.31
C LYS A 119 10.32 11.62 -3.04
N GLN A 120 10.62 10.93 -4.14
CA GLN A 120 9.62 10.17 -4.88
C GLN A 120 8.99 9.06 -4.03
N GLU A 121 9.80 8.32 -3.27
CA GLU A 121 9.29 7.24 -2.43
C GLU A 121 8.41 7.74 -1.27
N VAL A 122 8.80 8.84 -0.62
CA VAL A 122 7.98 9.49 0.43
C VAL A 122 6.63 9.96 -0.14
N LEU A 123 6.62 10.53 -1.35
CA LEU A 123 5.40 10.93 -2.03
C LEU A 123 4.47 9.74 -2.30
N LYS A 124 5.00 8.58 -2.71
CA LYS A 124 4.20 7.35 -2.87
C LYS A 124 3.56 6.92 -1.55
N LEU A 125 4.31 6.94 -0.45
CA LEU A 125 3.81 6.54 0.87
C LEU A 125 2.75 7.48 1.43
N LEU A 126 2.85 8.78 1.16
CA LEU A 126 1.86 9.77 1.61
C LEU A 126 0.53 9.70 0.85
N ASN A 127 0.56 9.19 -0.39
CA ASN A 127 -0.62 9.04 -1.25
C ASN A 127 -1.31 7.67 -1.10
N ALA A 128 -0.73 6.76 -0.31
CA ALA A 128 -1.24 5.42 -0.09
C ALA A 128 -2.40 5.37 0.93
#